data_AF-A0A2T0B5U4-F1
#
_entry.id   AF-A0A2T0B5U4-F1
#
_cell.length_a   1.000
_cell.length_b   1.000
_cell.length_c   1.000
_cell.angle_alpha   90.00
_cell.angle_beta   90.00
_cell.angle_gamma   90.00
#
_symmetry.space_group_name_H-M   'P 1'
#
loop_
_entity.id
_entity.type
_entity.pdbx_description
1 polymer ?
#
loop_
_entity_poly.entity_id
_entity_poly.type
_entity_poly.pdbx_seq_one_letter_code
_entity_poly.pdbx_strand_id
1 'polypeptide(L)' 'MSKGEPKDNIKNVKISLAKSFALLVAENHLDVDDKVINTLKEEFSDGEISELCAFICFIIASQKFGAVLNLS' A
#
# COMPACT_ATOMS: atom_id res chain seq x y z
N MET A 1 -37.80 -9.23 -3.50
CA MET A 1 -36.87 -8.46 -2.66
C MET A 1 -35.58 -8.30 -3.43
N SER A 2 -35.29 -7.11 -3.97
CA SER A 2 -33.99 -6.83 -4.57
C SER A 2 -32.99 -6.66 -3.42
N LYS A 3 -32.15 -7.66 -3.19
CA LYS A 3 -31.07 -7.60 -2.20
C LYS A 3 -29.93 -6.90 -2.94
N GLY A 4 -29.74 -5.60 -2.64
CA GLY A 4 -28.77 -4.73 -3.32
C GLY A 4 -27.40 -5.38 -3.46
N GLU A 5 -26.80 -5.21 -4.63
CA GLU A 5 -25.49 -5.72 -5.00
C GLU A 5 -24.40 -5.30 -4.00
N PRO A 6 -23.33 -6.09 -3.83
CA PRO A 6 -22.34 -5.87 -2.79
C PRO A 6 -21.55 -4.59 -3.08
N LYS A 7 -21.67 -3.60 -2.18
CA LYS A 7 -20.74 -2.46 -2.11
C LYS A 7 -19.32 -2.85 -1.64
N ASP A 8 -19.08 -4.14 -1.36
CA ASP A 8 -17.82 -4.66 -0.81
C ASP A 8 -16.66 -4.77 -1.82
N ASN A 9 -16.95 -4.79 -3.13
CA ASN A 9 -15.92 -5.00 -4.13
C ASN A 9 -14.88 -3.86 -4.19
N ILE A 10 -15.31 -2.60 -4.02
CA ILE A 10 -14.44 -1.42 -4.15
C ILE A 10 -13.42 -1.36 -3.00
N LYS A 11 -13.84 -1.68 -1.77
CA LYS A 11 -12.92 -1.75 -0.62
C LYS A 11 -11.86 -2.84 -0.81
N ASN A 12 -12.21 -3.94 -1.47
CA ASN A 12 -11.27 -5.03 -1.73
C ASN A 12 -10.16 -4.59 -2.70
N VAL A 13 -10.51 -3.88 -3.78
CA VAL A 13 -9.54 -3.40 -4.79
C VAL A 13 -8.53 -2.43 -4.18
N LYS A 14 -9.00 -1.37 -3.50
CA LYS A 14 -8.12 -0.36 -2.89
C LYS A 14 -7.15 -0.96 -1.88
N ILE A 15 -7.63 -1.89 -1.03
CA ILE A 15 -6.79 -2.60 -0.04
C ILE A 15 -5.79 -3.53 -0.73
N SER A 16 -6.22 -4.28 -1.74
CA SER A 16 -5.35 -5.19 -2.51
C SER A 16 -4.22 -4.41 -3.20
N LEU A 17 -4.54 -3.25 -3.77
CA LEU A 17 -3.57 -2.39 -4.44
C LEU A 17 -2.56 -1.81 -3.44
N ALA A 18 -3.00 -1.30 -2.29
CA ALA A 18 -2.10 -0.84 -1.22
C ALA A 18 -1.18 -1.97 -0.70
N LYS A 19 -1.71 -3.18 -0.52
CA LYS A 19 -0.90 -4.35 -0.11
C LYS A 19 0.15 -4.69 -1.15
N SER A 20 -0.22 -4.70 -2.42
CA SER A 20 0.68 -5.03 -3.53
C SER A 20 1.79 -3.99 -3.66
N PHE A 21 1.44 -2.71 -3.52
CA PHE A 21 2.41 -1.62 -3.49
C PHE A 21 3.36 -1.72 -2.28
N ALA A 22 2.84 -2.00 -1.08
CA ALA A 22 3.67 -2.18 0.11
C ALA A 22 4.67 -3.34 -0.04
N LEU A 23 4.25 -4.44 -0.67
CA LEU A 23 5.13 -5.57 -0.97
C LEU A 23 6.23 -5.17 -1.97
N LEU A 24 5.85 -4.48 -3.05
CA LEU A 24 6.81 -3.97 -4.04
C LEU A 24 7.86 -3.06 -3.41
N VAL A 25 7.46 -2.12 -2.55
CA VAL A 25 8.40 -1.23 -1.83
C VAL A 25 9.30 -2.02 -0.87
N ALA A 26 8.77 -3.03 -0.17
CA ALA A 26 9.57 -3.81 0.77
C ALA A 26 10.63 -4.68 0.06
N GLU A 27 10.30 -5.25 -1.09
CA GLU A 27 11.14 -6.26 -1.77
C GLU A 27 11.94 -5.69 -2.96
N ASN A 28 11.33 -4.82 -3.77
CA ASN A 28 11.88 -4.32 -5.04
C ASN A 28 11.61 -2.81 -5.23
N HIS A 29 11.91 -1.97 -4.24
CA HIS A 29 11.64 -0.51 -4.27
C HIS A 29 12.19 0.24 -5.49
N LEU A 30 13.22 -0.28 -6.16
CA LEU A 30 13.78 0.32 -7.38
C LEU A 30 12.85 0.20 -8.60
N ASP A 31 11.90 -0.73 -8.56
CA ASP A 31 10.91 -0.95 -9.62
C ASP A 31 9.68 -0.05 -9.47
N VAL A 32 9.63 0.81 -8.45
CA VAL A 32 8.58 1.82 -8.29
C VAL A 32 8.82 2.95 -9.30
N ASP A 33 8.09 2.90 -10.41
CA ASP A 33 8.13 3.88 -11.48
C ASP A 33 6.81 4.68 -11.58
N ASP A 34 6.75 5.63 -12.52
CA ASP A 34 5.56 6.44 -12.76
C ASP A 34 4.34 5.59 -13.14
N LYS A 35 4.50 4.41 -13.75
CA LYS A 35 3.37 3.55 -14.10
C LYS A 35 2.74 2.96 -12.84
N VAL A 36 3.57 2.50 -11.89
CA VAL A 36 3.09 2.03 -10.58
C VAL A 36 2.31 3.12 -9.85
N ILE A 37 2.85 4.35 -9.83
CA ILE A 37 2.17 5.48 -9.20
C ILE A 37 0.87 5.83 -9.93
N ASN A 38 0.86 5.79 -11.25
CA ASN A 38 -0.36 6.04 -12.03
C ASN A 38 -1.44 4.98 -11.79
N THR A 39 -1.08 3.70 -11.60
CA THR A 39 -2.05 2.67 -11.19
C THR A 39 -2.64 2.97 -9.81
N LEU A 40 -1.84 3.46 -8.85
CA LEU A 40 -2.38 3.86 -7.54
C LEU A 40 -3.37 5.02 -7.65
N LYS A 41 -3.14 5.97 -8.55
CA LYS A 41 -4.04 7.11 -8.76
C LYS A 41 -5.43 6.73 -9.28
N GLU A 42 -5.63 5.50 -9.75
CA GLU A 42 -6.95 4.98 -10.12
C GLU A 42 -7.87 4.84 -8.88
N GLU A 43 -7.30 4.60 -7.69
CA GLU A 43 -8.05 4.31 -6.45
C GLU A 43 -7.72 5.26 -5.29
N PHE A 44 -6.60 5.98 -5.36
CA PHE A 44 -6.08 6.86 -4.32
C PHE A 44 -5.88 8.28 -4.84
N SER A 45 -6.14 9.27 -3.98
CA SER A 45 -5.70 10.65 -4.21
C SER A 45 -4.19 10.80 -3.96
N ASP A 46 -3.57 11.84 -4.50
CA ASP A 46 -2.15 12.14 -4.27
C ASP A 46 -1.81 12.26 -2.77
N GLY A 47 -2.73 12.81 -1.96
CA GLY A 47 -2.59 12.88 -0.50
C GLY A 47 -2.57 11.50 0.14
N GLU A 48 -3.50 10.62 -0.23
CA GLU A 48 -3.53 9.25 0.29
C GLU A 48 -2.31 8.43 -0.17
N ILE A 49 -1.81 8.65 -1.39
CA ILE A 49 -0.57 8.01 -1.86
C ILE A 49 0.62 8.47 -1.01
N SER A 50 0.71 9.78 -0.72
CA SER A 50 1.75 10.32 0.16
C SER A 50 1.69 9.72 1.57
N GLU A 51 0.50 9.62 2.15
CA GLU A 51 0.29 9.00 3.46
C GLU A 51 0.64 7.50 3.45
N LEU A 52 0.24 6.78 2.40
CA LEU A 52 0.57 5.36 2.23
C LEU A 52 2.09 5.14 2.15
N CYS A 53 2.80 5.95 1.36
CA CYS A 53 4.27 5.92 1.29
C CYS A 53 4.90 6.20 2.66
N ALA A 54 4.43 7.23 3.38
CA ALA A 54 4.94 7.56 4.71
C ALA A 54 4.72 6.40 5.70
N PHE A 55 3.54 5.78 5.67
CA PHE A 55 3.21 4.64 6.52
C PHE A 55 4.09 3.42 6.22
N ILE A 56 4.26 3.06 4.94
CA ILE A 56 5.12 1.94 4.53
C ILE A 56 6.56 2.17 4.98
N CYS A 57 7.11 3.36 4.73
CA CYS A 57 8.46 3.72 5.17
C CYS A 57 8.62 3.65 6.70
N PHE A 58 7.63 4.13 7.45
CA PHE A 58 7.62 4.06 8.91
C PHE A 58 7.66 2.61 9.40
N ILE A 59 6.85 1.72 8.82
CA ILE A 59 6.83 0.30 9.19
C ILE A 59 8.14 -0.39 8.84
N ILE A 60 8.68 -0.18 7.64
CA ILE A 60 9.97 -0.77 7.24
C ILE A 60 11.10 -0.30 8.17
N ALA A 61 11.17 1.00 8.48
CA ALA A 61 12.16 1.53 9.40
C ALA A 61 12.00 0.93 10.81
N SER A 62 10.78 0.83 11.31
CA SER A 62 10.47 0.23 12.62
C SER A 62 10.89 -1.24 12.68
N GLN A 63 10.61 -2.02 11.64
CA GLN A 63 11.01 -3.43 11.55
C GLN A 63 12.52 -3.58 11.49
N LYS A 64 13.21 -2.78 10.68
CA LYS A 64 14.69 -2.76 10.62
C LYS A 64 15.29 -2.39 11.97
N PHE A 65 14.74 -1.39 12.64
CA PHE A 65 15.19 -0.98 13.96
C PHE A 65 14.97 -2.07 15.01
N GLY A 66 13.81 -2.73 15.00
CA GLY A 66 13.53 -3.88 15.85
C GLY A 66 14.52 -5.03 15.64
N ALA A 67 14.87 -5.32 14.39
CA ALA A 67 15.88 -6.34 14.07
C ALA A 67 17.28 -5.96 14.58
N VAL A 68 17.69 -4.69 14.49
CA VAL A 68 18.96 -4.20 15.07
C VAL A 68 19.00 -4.41 16.59
N LEU A 69 17.85 -4.26 17.26
CA LEU A 69 17.71 -4.49 18.70
C LEU A 69 17.48 -5.97 19.07
N ASN A 70 17.45 -6.88 18.10
CA ASN A 70 17.14 -8.31 18.28
C ASN A 70 15.78 -8.54 18.97
N LEU A 71 14.79 -7.72 18.62
CA LEU A 71 13.39 -7.79 19.09
C LEU A 71 12.49 -8.54 18.10
N SER A 72 13.08 -9.07 17.03
CA SER A 72 12.42 -9.79 15.93
C SER A 72 12.11 -11.24 16.27
#